data_AF-A0A1B6I147-F1
#
_entry.id   AF-A0A1B6I147-F1
#
_cell.length_a   1.000
_cell.length_b   1.000
_cell.length_c   1.000
_cell.angle_alpha   90.00
_cell.angle_beta   90.00
_cell.angle_gamma   90.00
#
_symmetry.space_group_name_H-M   'P 1'
#
loop_
_entity.id
_entity.type
_entity.pdbx_description
1 polymer ?
#
loop_
_entity_poly.entity_id
_entity_poly.type
_entity_poly.pdbx_seq_one_letter_code
_entity_poly.pdbx_strand_id
1 'polypeptide(L)'
;RLAEHRAAANMIERVVTRYRSGGPAGLQQPDIINYKIELHSWAHSRQLPLPQYKVENVSGLGHSLLFTVSVAVDGLQKAVASGYNKRSAQQAAASIMLEQIKATGNTI
;
A
#
# COMPACT_ATOMS: atom_id res chain seq x y z
N ARG A 1 -4.12 27.00 -14.29
CA ARG A 1 -4.06 26.90 -12.81
C ARG A 1 -4.06 25.42 -12.47
N LEU A 2 -2.97 24.96 -11.86
CA LEU A 2 -2.56 23.57 -11.66
C LEU A 2 -3.45 22.86 -10.62
N ALA A 3 -4.60 22.32 -11.03
CA ALA A 3 -5.51 21.56 -10.15
C ALA A 3 -6.01 20.28 -10.84
N GLU A 4 -5.29 19.80 -11.84
CA GLU A 4 -5.61 18.61 -12.59
C GLU A 4 -4.87 17.42 -11.96
N HIS A 5 -5.61 16.33 -11.72
CA HIS A 5 -5.10 14.99 -11.35
C HIS A 5 -4.81 14.69 -9.87
N ARG A 6 -5.72 15.04 -8.94
CA ARG A 6 -5.88 14.26 -7.68
C ARG A 6 -6.84 13.09 -7.88
N ALA A 7 -6.51 12.22 -8.84
CA ALA A 7 -7.24 10.99 -9.20
C ALA A 7 -7.02 9.83 -8.20
N ALA A 8 -7.06 10.11 -6.90
CA ALA A 8 -6.83 9.10 -5.86
C ALA A 8 -7.63 9.35 -4.56
N ALA A 9 -8.79 9.99 -4.66
CA ALA A 9 -9.61 10.37 -3.51
C ALA A 9 -11.09 9.98 -3.67
N ASN A 10 -11.38 8.77 -4.14
CA ASN A 10 -12.75 8.24 -4.20
C ASN A 10 -12.81 6.74 -3.84
N MET A 11 -12.10 6.34 -2.78
CA MET A 11 -11.98 4.93 -2.35
C MET A 11 -12.74 4.57 -1.07
N ILE A 12 -13.51 5.45 -0.45
CA ILE A 12 -14.31 5.08 0.73
C ILE A 12 -15.63 5.83 0.71
N GLU A 13 -16.59 5.39 -0.08
CA GLU A 13 -17.99 5.53 0.33
C GLU A 13 -18.89 4.51 -0.36
N ARG A 14 -19.73 3.88 0.48
CA ARG A 14 -20.95 3.11 0.15
C ARG A 14 -20.82 1.62 -0.20
N VAL A 15 -20.34 0.82 0.75
CA VAL A 15 -20.93 -0.50 1.06
C VAL A 15 -21.09 -0.63 2.59
N VAL A 16 -22.02 0.13 3.15
CA VAL A 16 -22.56 -0.10 4.51
C VAL A 16 -24.07 -0.23 4.37
N THR A 17 -24.55 -1.29 3.74
CA THR A 17 -25.99 -1.61 3.71
C THR A 17 -26.26 -3.10 3.51
N ARG A 18 -25.60 -4.00 4.27
CA ARG A 18 -26.20 -5.35 4.59
C ARG A 18 -25.52 -6.20 5.66
N TYR A 19 -24.71 -5.67 6.58
CA TYR A 19 -24.15 -6.47 7.68
C TYR A 19 -24.57 -5.93 9.05
N ARG A 20 -25.83 -5.47 9.16
CA ARG A 20 -26.45 -5.08 10.44
C ARG A 20 -27.62 -6.01 10.77
N SER A 21 -27.35 -7.32 10.80
CA SER A 21 -28.19 -8.34 11.48
C SER A 21 -27.50 -9.71 11.39
N GLY A 22 -26.84 -10.14 12.47
CA GLY A 22 -26.47 -11.53 12.78
C GLY A 22 -25.84 -12.39 11.67
N GLY A 23 -24.52 -12.31 11.49
CA GLY A 23 -23.73 -13.32 10.78
C GLY A 23 -23.13 -14.35 11.75
N PRO A 24 -22.94 -15.62 11.34
CA PRO A 24 -22.60 -16.72 12.25
C PRO A 24 -21.20 -16.54 12.85
N ALA A 25 -21.09 -16.96 14.11
CA ALA A 25 -19.85 -17.06 14.86
C ALA A 25 -18.75 -17.79 14.05
N GLY A 26 -17.54 -17.24 14.02
CA GLY A 26 -16.35 -17.99 13.61
C GLY A 26 -15.65 -17.58 12.32
N LEU A 27 -15.95 -16.43 11.72
CA LEU A 27 -14.99 -15.83 10.79
C LEU A 27 -13.99 -15.01 11.59
N GLN A 28 -12.93 -15.67 12.10
CA GLN A 28 -11.65 -14.97 12.24
C GLN A 28 -11.33 -14.41 10.86
N GLN A 29 -11.62 -13.13 10.66
CA GLN A 29 -11.06 -12.39 9.54
C GLN A 29 -9.56 -12.57 9.70
N PRO A 30 -8.87 -13.28 8.78
CA PRO A 30 -7.43 -13.39 8.87
C PRO A 30 -6.92 -11.95 8.92
N ASP A 31 -5.99 -11.64 9.81
CA ASP A 31 -5.41 -10.30 9.91
C ASP A 31 -5.01 -9.87 8.50
N ILE A 32 -5.81 -9.01 7.85
CA ILE A 32 -5.56 -8.59 6.48
C ILE A 32 -4.43 -7.58 6.61
N ILE A 33 -3.19 -8.07 6.65
CA ILE A 33 -2.01 -7.22 6.80
C ILE A 33 -1.98 -6.30 5.59
N ASN A 34 -2.15 -5.01 5.86
CA ASN A 34 -2.22 -3.97 4.85
C ASN A 34 -1.03 -3.02 5.02
N TYR A 35 0.12 -3.45 4.51
CA TYR A 35 1.38 -2.70 4.54
C TYR A 35 1.24 -1.29 3.95
N LYS A 36 0.36 -1.11 2.97
CA LYS A 36 0.03 0.22 2.43
C LYS A 36 -0.63 1.13 3.49
N ILE A 37 -1.56 0.63 4.29
CA ILE A 37 -2.19 1.41 5.36
C ILE A 37 -1.18 1.67 6.49
N GLU A 38 -0.42 0.65 6.90
CA GLU A 38 0.60 0.79 7.95
C GLU A 38 1.65 1.86 7.58
N LEU A 39 2.16 1.82 6.35
CA LEU A 39 3.11 2.83 5.85
C LEU A 39 2.50 4.23 5.79
N HIS A 40 1.22 4.34 5.41
CA HIS A 40 0.52 5.62 5.38
C HIS A 40 0.38 6.22 6.78
N SER A 41 -0.04 5.42 7.76
CA SER A 41 -0.16 5.84 9.15
C SER A 41 1.19 6.21 9.76
N TRP A 42 2.26 5.47 9.43
CA TRP A 42 3.61 5.80 9.85
C TRP A 42 4.09 7.14 9.29
N ALA A 43 3.87 7.41 8.01
CA ALA A 43 4.25 8.69 7.41
C ALA A 43 3.45 9.85 8.02
N HIS A 44 2.15 9.63 8.27
CA HIS A 44 1.28 10.61 8.90
C HIS A 44 1.72 10.93 10.35
N SER A 45 2.05 9.93 11.16
CA SER A 45 2.48 10.15 12.56
C SER A 45 3.81 10.91 12.66
N ARG A 46 4.63 10.83 11.61
CA ARG A 46 5.91 11.57 11.47
C ARG A 46 5.75 12.94 10.81
N GLN A 47 4.52 13.35 10.45
CA GLN A 47 4.24 14.59 9.71
C GLN A 47 5.01 14.68 8.37
N LEU A 48 5.35 13.51 7.79
CA LEU A 48 6.03 13.41 6.50
C LEU A 48 5.03 13.49 5.34
N PRO A 49 5.50 13.87 4.14
CA PRO A 49 4.71 13.71 2.92
C PRO A 49 4.24 12.26 2.74
N LEU A 50 3.07 12.09 2.12
CA LEU A 50 2.50 10.77 1.89
C LEU A 50 3.41 9.90 0.99
N PRO A 51 3.46 8.57 1.23
CA PRO A 51 4.23 7.66 0.40
C PRO A 51 3.81 7.73 -1.08
N GLN A 52 4.79 7.88 -1.97
CA GLN A 52 4.56 7.96 -3.40
C GLN A 52 4.80 6.61 -4.05
N TYR A 53 3.81 6.08 -4.77
CA TYR A 53 3.91 4.82 -5.49
C TYR A 53 4.00 5.05 -6.98
N LYS A 54 4.93 4.36 -7.66
CA LYS A 54 5.09 4.44 -9.11
C LYS A 54 5.25 3.04 -9.69
N VAL A 55 4.54 2.75 -10.79
CA VAL A 55 4.79 1.55 -11.59
C VAL A 55 6.01 1.84 -12.47
N GLU A 56 7.10 1.11 -12.25
CA GLU A 56 8.36 1.28 -13.00
C GLU A 56 8.39 0.38 -14.23
N ASN A 57 7.81 -0.81 -14.14
CA ASN A 57 7.77 -1.76 -15.26
C ASN A 57 6.52 -2.64 -15.19
N VAL A 58 6.07 -3.10 -16.36
CA VAL A 58 5.09 -4.18 -16.50
C VAL A 58 5.62 -5.11 -17.57
N SER A 59 5.93 -6.34 -17.21
CA SER A 59 6.49 -7.35 -18.11
C SER A 59 5.71 -8.66 -18.01
N GLY A 60 5.69 -9.46 -19.07
CA GLY A 60 5.05 -10.78 -19.08
C GLY A 60 4.26 -11.07 -20.35
N LEU A 61 4.08 -12.36 -20.64
CA LEU A 61 3.31 -12.85 -21.79
C LEU A 61 2.01 -13.50 -21.29
N GLY A 62 0.90 -13.19 -21.97
CA GLY A 62 -0.43 -13.73 -21.65
C GLY A 62 -0.94 -13.30 -20.28
N HIS A 63 -1.15 -14.27 -19.39
CA HIS A 63 -1.75 -14.05 -18.06
C HIS A 63 -0.74 -13.89 -16.92
N SER A 64 0.57 -14.03 -17.18
CA SER A 64 1.61 -13.92 -16.15
C SER A 64 2.25 -12.53 -16.19
N LEU A 65 1.45 -11.50 -15.91
CA LEU A 65 1.93 -10.12 -15.87
C LEU A 65 2.63 -9.86 -14.54
N LEU A 66 3.90 -9.49 -14.62
CA LEU A 66 4.72 -9.03 -13.51
C LEU A 66 4.73 -7.50 -13.50
N PHE A 67 4.21 -6.91 -12.43
CA PHE A 67 4.21 -5.48 -12.19
C PHE A 67 5.34 -5.14 -11.24
N THR A 68 6.26 -4.29 -11.66
CA THR A 68 7.31 -3.73 -10.80
C THR A 68 6.88 -2.34 -10.32
N VAL A 69 6.79 -2.16 -9.01
CA VAL A 69 6.36 -0.94 -8.35
C VAL A 69 7.43 -0.46 -7.40
N SER A 70 7.71 0.85 -7.42
CA SER A 70 8.53 1.53 -6.43
C SER A 70 7.67 2.34 -5.47
N VAL A 71 8.13 2.45 -4.21
CA VAL A 71 7.59 3.35 -3.21
C VAL A 71 8.72 4.23 -2.67
N ALA A 72 8.44 5.52 -2.57
CA ALA A 72 9.36 6.51 -2.01
C ALA A 72 8.67 7.25 -0.85
N VAL A 73 9.44 7.47 0.22
CA VAL A 73 9.05 8.29 1.36
C VAL A 73 10.20 9.26 1.62
N ASP A 74 9.86 10.50 1.99
CA ASP A 74 10.86 11.55 2.20
C ASP A 74 11.88 11.14 3.27
N GLY A 75 13.17 11.35 2.98
CA GLY A 75 14.26 10.96 3.86
C GLY A 75 14.61 9.46 3.89
N LEU A 76 13.93 8.61 3.12
CA LEU A 76 14.22 7.16 3.05
C LEU A 76 14.65 6.72 1.65
N GLN A 77 15.38 5.61 1.59
CA GLN A 77 15.74 4.98 0.32
C GLN A 77 14.50 4.42 -0.37
N LYS A 78 14.43 4.58 -1.70
CA LYS A 78 13.31 4.06 -2.49
C LYS A 78 13.28 2.53 -2.41
N ALA A 79 12.13 1.97 -2.03
CA ALA A 79 11.92 0.53 -2.07
C ALA A 79 11.26 0.13 -3.39
N VAL A 80 11.63 -1.01 -3.94
CA VAL A 80 11.11 -1.54 -5.21
C VAL A 80 10.74 -3.00 -5.03
N ALA A 81 9.54 -3.37 -5.48
CA ALA A 81 9.09 -4.75 -5.44
C ALA A 81 8.28 -5.08 -6.69
N SER A 82 8.13 -6.39 -6.95
CA SER A 82 7.32 -6.88 -8.05
C SER A 82 6.18 -7.76 -7.57
N GLY A 83 5.13 -7.91 -8.37
CA GLY A 83 4.04 -8.82 -8.07
C GLY A 83 3.14 -9.07 -9.28
N TYR A 84 2.31 -10.11 -9.20
CA TYR A 84 1.45 -10.55 -10.30
C TYR A 84 0.28 -9.61 -10.62
N ASN A 85 0.08 -8.59 -9.79
CA ASN A 85 -0.83 -7.49 -10.06
C ASN A 85 -0.32 -6.20 -9.38
N LYS A 86 -0.90 -5.06 -9.76
CA LYS A 86 -0.53 -3.75 -9.19
C LYS A 86 -0.66 -3.69 -7.67
N ARG A 87 -1.70 -4.30 -7.10
CA ARG A 87 -1.96 -4.28 -5.65
C ARG A 87 -0.90 -5.10 -4.90
N SER A 88 -0.57 -6.29 -5.36
CA SER A 88 0.44 -7.15 -4.72
C SER A 88 1.83 -6.50 -4.82
N ALA A 89 2.17 -5.90 -5.96
CA ALA A 89 3.44 -5.18 -6.12
C ALA A 89 3.53 -3.97 -5.19
N GLN A 90 2.44 -3.21 -5.02
CA GLN A 90 2.36 -2.10 -4.05
C GLN A 90 2.51 -2.56 -2.60
N GLN A 91 1.83 -3.63 -2.21
CA GLN A 91 1.93 -4.20 -0.86
C GLN A 91 3.34 -4.70 -0.57
N ALA A 92 3.96 -5.40 -1.52
CA ALA A 92 5.34 -5.86 -1.39
C ALA A 92 6.32 -4.70 -1.26
N ALA A 93 6.17 -3.63 -2.06
CA ALA A 93 7.02 -2.45 -1.97
C ALA A 93 6.85 -1.75 -0.61
N ALA A 94 5.62 -1.66 -0.11
CA ALA A 94 5.32 -1.09 1.20
C ALA A 94 5.90 -1.92 2.36
N SER A 95 5.87 -3.26 2.27
CA SER A 95 6.50 -4.15 3.25
C SER A 95 7.99 -3.88 3.36
N ILE A 96 8.70 -3.83 2.22
CA ILE A 96 10.14 -3.55 2.18
C ILE A 96 10.44 -2.18 2.80
N MET A 97 9.64 -1.15 2.50
CA MET A 97 9.82 0.18 3.10
C MET A 97 9.62 0.15 4.63
N LEU A 98 8.60 -0.54 5.12
CA LEU A 98 8.38 -0.70 6.56
C LEU A 98 9.52 -1.47 7.24
N GLU A 99 10.07 -2.48 6.58
CA GLU A 99 11.25 -3.20 7.06
C GLU A 99 12.48 -2.29 7.10
N GLN A 100 12.70 -1.46 6.07
CA GLN A 100 13.77 -0.46 6.07
C GLN A 100 13.61 0.57 7.20
N ILE A 101 12.38 1.01 7.46
CA ILE A 101 12.05 1.89 8.58
C ILE A 101 12.39 1.20 9.90
N LYS A 102 11.98 -0.06 10.08
CA LYS A 102 12.26 -0.84 11.29
C LYS A 102 13.77 -1.04 11.46
N ALA A 103 14.50 -1.33 10.39
CA ALA A 103 15.96 -1.51 10.43
C ALA A 103 16.70 -0.21 10.74
N THR A 104 16.27 0.92 10.18
CA THR A 104 16.87 2.24 10.40
C THR A 104 16.51 2.82 11.78
N GLY A 105 15.31 2.50 12.27
CA GLY A 105 14.77 2.93 13.56
C GLY A 105 15.05 1.99 14.74
N ASN A 106 15.74 0.86 14.54
CA ASN A 106 16.14 -0.07 15.62
C ASN A 106 17.42 0.36 16.35
N THR A 107 17.76 1.64 16.30
CA THR A 107 18.58 2.27 17.34
C THR A 107 17.60 2.89 18.32
N ILE A 108 17.05 2.07 19.21
CA ILE A 108 16.39 2.52 20.44
C ILE A 108 17.40 2.34 21.56
#